data_AF-A0A2D6G649-F1
#
_entry.id   AF-A0A2D6G649-F1
#
_cell.length_a   1.000
_cell.length_b   1.000
_cell.length_c   1.000
_cell.angle_alpha   90.00
_cell.angle_beta   90.00
_cell.angle_gamma   90.00
#
_symmetry.space_group_name_H-M   'P 1'
#
loop_
_entity.id
_entity.type
_entity.pdbx_description
1 polymer ?
#
loop_
_entity_poly.entity_id
_entity_poly.type
_entity_poly.pdbx_seq_one_letter_code
_entity_poly.pdbx_strand_id
1 'polypeptide(L)'
;MKAMMLLTGNGALVILTSYEKVTTPSLLEKLAAKGIEKFIAYEIPLELAKQRYGGHFGTVMGDVHETDDLRVLDFNGDRAFRMFHFDELGPPVAYQSDAAKAA
;
A
#
# COMPACT_ATOMS: atom_id res chain seq x y z
N MET A 1 -6.47 11.15 -0.41
CA MET A 1 -5.59 10.05 -0.84
C MET A 1 -4.72 9.64 0.34
N LYS A 2 -4.55 8.35 0.55
CA LYS A 2 -3.77 7.74 1.63
C LYS A 2 -2.57 6.99 1.04
N ALA A 3 -1.46 6.94 1.78
CA ALA A 3 -0.32 6.10 1.48
C ALA A 3 -0.29 4.93 2.46
N MET A 4 -0.11 3.71 1.97
CA MET A 4 -0.10 2.51 2.81
C MET A 4 1.06 1.60 2.40
N MET A 5 1.82 1.13 3.39
CA MET A 5 2.78 0.04 3.21
C MET A 5 2.10 -1.28 3.54
N LEU A 6 2.06 -2.21 2.60
CA LEU A 6 1.57 -3.56 2.77
C LEU A 6 2.75 -4.52 2.90
N LEU A 7 2.84 -5.24 4.00
CA LEU A 7 3.74 -6.38 4.15
C LEU A 7 3.00 -7.64 3.70
N THR A 8 3.47 -8.24 2.62
CA THR A 8 2.89 -9.44 1.99
C THR A 8 3.90 -10.59 2.04
N GLY A 9 3.51 -11.79 1.59
CA GLY A 9 4.42 -12.94 1.50
C GLY A 9 5.65 -12.71 0.61
N ASN A 10 5.56 -11.81 -0.37
CA ASN A 10 6.65 -11.50 -1.30
C ASN A 10 7.46 -10.25 -0.91
N GLY A 11 7.18 -9.67 0.26
CA GLY A 11 7.82 -8.46 0.75
C GLY A 11 6.86 -7.28 0.85
N ALA A 12 7.43 -6.10 1.11
CA ALA A 12 6.66 -4.86 1.23
C ALA A 12 6.23 -4.31 -0.13
N LEU A 13 5.16 -3.53 -0.13
CA LEU A 13 4.62 -2.81 -1.27
C LEU A 13 4.06 -1.48 -0.77
N VAL A 14 4.33 -0.36 -1.44
CA VAL A 14 3.69 0.92 -1.09
C VAL A 14 2.66 1.28 -2.13
N ILE A 15 1.45 1.55 -1.67
CA ILE A 15 0.32 1.96 -2.52
C ILE A 15 -0.18 3.34 -2.14
N LEU A 16 -0.78 4.02 -3.11
CA LEU A 16 -1.62 5.20 -2.91
C LEU A 16 -3.06 4.86 -3.25
N THR A 17 -4.00 5.33 -2.44
CA THR A 17 -5.42 5.01 -2.64
C THR A 17 -6.34 6.16 -2.22
N SER A 18 -7.48 6.28 -2.90
CA SER A 18 -8.55 7.21 -2.50
C SER A 18 -9.36 6.70 -1.30
N TYR A 19 -9.29 5.40 -0.98
CA TYR A 19 -10.02 4.81 0.13
C TYR A 19 -9.45 5.20 1.49
N GLU A 20 -10.33 5.42 2.47
CA GLU A 20 -9.96 5.84 3.82
C GLU A 20 -9.32 4.71 4.64
N LYS A 21 -9.64 3.45 4.33
CA LYS A 21 -9.16 2.27 5.08
C LYS A 21 -8.67 1.19 4.12
N VAL A 22 -7.59 0.52 4.51
CA VAL A 22 -7.04 -0.63 3.76
C VAL A 22 -8.02 -1.79 3.69
N THR A 23 -8.95 -1.88 4.63
CA THR A 23 -9.98 -2.92 4.73
C THR A 23 -11.30 -2.55 4.04
N THR A 24 -11.33 -1.46 3.27
CA THR A 24 -12.51 -1.13 2.45
C THR A 24 -12.76 -2.27 1.45
N PRO A 25 -13.99 -2.83 1.36
CA PRO A 25 -14.27 -4.00 0.51
C PRO A 25 -13.79 -3.83 -0.95
N SER A 26 -14.07 -2.69 -1.58
CA SER A 26 -13.64 -2.40 -2.96
C SER A 26 -12.12 -2.31 -3.13
N LEU A 27 -11.38 -1.95 -2.08
CA LEU A 27 -9.91 -2.00 -2.10
C LEU A 27 -9.42 -3.44 -1.96
N LEU A 28 -10.01 -4.21 -1.05
CA LEU A 28 -9.69 -5.62 -0.84
C LEU A 28 -9.91 -6.45 -2.10
N GLU A 29 -11.01 -6.21 -2.84
CA GLU A 29 -11.27 -6.85 -4.13
C GLU A 29 -10.18 -6.52 -5.16
N LYS A 30 -9.75 -5.26 -5.24
CA LYS A 30 -8.65 -4.83 -6.13
C LYS A 30 -7.31 -5.46 -5.75
N LEU A 31 -7.03 -5.61 -4.46
CA LEU A 31 -5.83 -6.28 -3.96
C LEU A 31 -5.87 -7.80 -4.22
N ALA A 32 -7.02 -8.43 -3.99
CA ALA A 32 -7.23 -9.86 -4.25
C ALA A 32 -7.07 -10.18 -5.75
N ALA A 33 -7.58 -9.33 -6.65
CA ALA A 33 -7.37 -9.46 -8.09
C ALA A 33 -5.88 -9.39 -8.51
N LYS A 34 -5.01 -8.86 -7.64
CA LYS A 34 -3.54 -8.84 -7.78
C LYS A 34 -2.85 -9.95 -6.98
N GLY A 35 -3.60 -10.90 -6.42
CA GLY A 35 -3.09 -12.01 -5.61
C GLY A 35 -2.72 -11.64 -4.17
N ILE A 36 -3.08 -10.44 -3.70
CA ILE A 36 -2.79 -9.98 -2.34
C ILE A 36 -4.00 -10.26 -1.45
N GLU A 37 -4.00 -11.45 -0.86
CA GLU A 37 -5.11 -11.93 -0.03
C GLU A 37 -4.81 -11.94 1.48
N LYS A 38 -3.54 -11.75 1.85
CA LYS A 38 -3.06 -11.73 3.23
C LYS A 38 -1.94 -10.72 3.38
N PHE A 39 -2.09 -9.79 4.32
CA PHE A 39 -1.10 -8.74 4.55
C PHE A 39 -1.20 -8.12 5.95
N ILE A 40 -0.14 -7.41 6.33
CA ILE A 40 -0.15 -6.43 7.42
C ILE A 40 0.07 -5.06 6.79
N ALA A 41 -0.84 -4.12 7.03
CA ALA A 41 -0.76 -2.77 6.49
C ALA A 41 -0.37 -1.76 7.56
N TYR A 42 0.41 -0.77 7.15
CA TYR A 42 0.74 0.42 7.92
C TYR A 42 0.36 1.65 7.12
N GLU A 43 -0.37 2.59 7.73
CA GLU A 43 -0.59 3.90 7.12
C GLU A 43 0.72 4.72 7.20
N ILE A 44 1.13 5.28 6.07
CA ILE A 44 2.26 6.21 5.99
C ILE A 44 1.67 7.63 5.94
N PRO A 45 2.14 8.57 6.79
CA PRO A 45 1.78 9.97 6.64
C PRO A 45 2.05 10.46 5.21
N LEU A 46 1.03 10.97 4.53
CA LEU A 46 1.11 11.27 3.09
C LEU A 46 2.25 12.26 2.76
N GLU A 47 2.45 13.27 3.61
CA GLU A 47 3.53 14.25 3.45
C GLU A 47 4.92 13.62 3.61
N LEU A 48 5.07 12.62 4.48
CA LEU A 48 6.31 11.86 4.62
C LEU A 48 6.59 11.02 3.37
N ALA A 49 5.57 10.36 2.82
CA ALA A 49 5.69 9.63 1.56
C ALA A 49 6.10 10.56 0.41
N LYS A 50 5.47 11.73 0.27
CA LYS A 50 5.85 12.75 -0.70
C LYS A 50 7.30 13.20 -0.55
N GLN A 51 7.72 13.48 0.68
CA GLN A 51 9.09 13.92 0.96
C GLN A 51 10.13 12.87 0.56
N ARG A 52 9.89 11.60 0.89
CA ARG A 52 10.88 10.52 0.67
C ARG A 52 10.92 10.02 -0.76
N TYR A 53 9.76 9.94 -1.43
CA TYR A 53 9.70 9.52 -2.83
C TYR A 53 9.97 10.67 -3.81
N GLY A 54 9.81 11.93 -3.38
CA GLY A 54 10.16 13.11 -4.15
C GLY A 54 9.53 13.10 -5.55
N GLY A 55 10.37 13.27 -6.58
CA GLY A 55 9.92 13.28 -7.97
C GLY A 55 9.17 12.02 -8.41
N HIS A 56 9.52 10.85 -7.85
CA HIS A 56 8.82 9.59 -8.15
C HIS A 56 7.36 9.62 -7.71
N PHE A 57 7.07 10.27 -6.56
CA PHE A 57 5.70 10.49 -6.11
C PHE A 57 4.88 11.28 -7.13
N GLY A 58 5.47 12.37 -7.66
CA GLY A 58 4.84 13.20 -8.68
C GLY A 58 4.53 12.43 -9.98
N THR A 59 5.47 11.59 -10.44
CA THR A 59 5.28 10.75 -11.62
C THR A 59 4.11 9.78 -11.45
N VAL A 60 4.04 9.06 -10.32
CA VAL A 60 2.95 8.10 -10.05
C VAL A 60 1.59 8.81 -9.93
N MET A 61 1.57 10.02 -9.38
CA MET A 61 0.35 10.83 -9.28
C MET A 61 -0.13 11.39 -10.62
N GLY A 62 0.79 11.67 -11.55
CA GLY A 62 0.48 12.22 -12.87
C GLY A 62 0.11 11.17 -13.92
N ASP A 63 0.30 9.87 -13.62
CA ASP A 63 -0.02 8.80 -14.54
C ASP A 63 -1.54 8.64 -14.71
N VAL A 64 -2.03 8.92 -15.91
CA VAL A 64 -3.45 8.82 -16.30
C VAL A 64 -3.92 7.38 -16.53
N HIS A 65 -3.01 6.41 -16.62
CA HIS A 65 -3.35 4.99 -16.85
C HIS A 65 -3.64 4.24 -15.56
N GLU A 66 -3.13 4.72 -14.42
CA GLU A 66 -3.53 4.18 -13.13
C GLU A 66 -4.89 4.78 -12.71
N THR A 67 -5.85 3.91 -12.41
CA THR A 67 -7.17 4.32 -11.91
C THR A 67 -7.02 5.05 -10.57
N ASP A 68 -7.75 6.15 -10.39
CA ASP A 68 -7.60 7.04 -9.21
C ASP A 68 -7.71 6.37 -7.84
N ASP A 69 -8.32 5.18 -7.76
CA ASP A 69 -8.57 4.53 -6.48
C ASP A 69 -7.41 3.68 -5.96
N LEU A 70 -6.48 3.22 -6.81
CA LEU A 70 -5.35 2.40 -6.40
C LEU A 70 -4.18 2.55 -7.36
N ARG A 71 -3.06 3.03 -6.82
CA ARG A 71 -1.79 3.29 -7.50
C ARG A 71 -0.68 2.57 -6.76
N VAL A 72 0.30 2.01 -7.47
CA VAL A 72 1.46 1.44 -6.80
C VAL A 72 2.61 2.44 -6.82
N LEU A 73 2.99 2.93 -5.64
CA LEU A 73 4.08 3.88 -5.49
C LEU A 73 5.44 3.19 -5.54
N ASP A 74 5.57 2.01 -4.92
CA ASP A 74 6.84 1.29 -4.87
C ASP A 74 6.66 -0.23 -4.84
N PHE A 75 7.08 -0.88 -5.93
CA PHE A 75 7.15 -2.34 -6.05
C PHE A 75 8.44 -2.93 -5.46
N ASN A 76 9.47 -2.12 -5.17
CA ASN A 76 10.69 -2.59 -4.54
C ASN A 76 10.51 -2.65 -3.02
N GLY A 77 10.03 -3.79 -2.54
CA GLY A 77 9.71 -3.99 -1.13
C GLY A 77 10.88 -3.81 -0.17
N ASP A 78 12.09 -4.16 -0.58
CA ASP A 78 13.30 -3.98 0.24
C ASP A 78 13.62 -2.49 0.45
N ARG A 79 13.52 -1.70 -0.62
CA ARG A 79 13.66 -0.23 -0.55
C ARG A 79 12.55 0.39 0.30
N ALA A 80 11.29 0.04 0.00
CA ALA A 80 10.13 0.57 0.71
C ALA A 80 10.20 0.29 2.22
N PHE A 81 10.51 -0.95 2.60
CA PHE A 81 10.53 -1.35 4.00
C PHE A 81 11.63 -0.66 4.82
N ARG A 82 12.82 -0.46 4.23
CA ARG A 82 13.90 0.30 4.88
C ARG A 82 13.66 1.80 4.91
N MET A 83 12.84 2.33 4.01
CA MET A 83 12.61 3.76 3.87
C MET A 83 11.78 4.33 5.02
N PHE A 84 10.93 3.54 5.68
CA PHE A 84 10.04 4.00 6.76
C PHE A 84 10.35 3.34 8.09
N HIS A 85 10.46 4.13 9.15
CA HIS A 85 10.65 3.61 10.50
C HIS A 85 9.31 3.34 11.17
N PHE A 86 9.24 2.34 12.04
CA PHE A 86 7.98 1.92 12.68
C PHE A 86 7.34 2.99 13.58
N ASP A 87 8.12 3.91 14.14
CA ASP A 87 7.64 5.03 14.95
C ASP A 87 7.00 6.15 14.12
N GLU A 88 7.19 6.14 12.81
CA GLU A 88 6.60 7.10 11.85
C GLU A 88 5.29 6.58 11.24
N LEU A 89 5.00 5.29 11.43
CA LEU A 89 3.87 4.60 10.83
C LEU A 89 2.65 4.61 11.75
N GLY A 90 1.46 4.58 11.14
CA GLY A 90 0.22 4.30 11.85
C GLY A 90 0.20 2.88 12.44
N PRO A 91 -0.76 2.56 13.31
CA PRO A 91 -0.87 1.23 13.89
C PRO A 91 -1.06 0.14 12.81
N PRO A 92 -0.52 -1.07 13.01
CA PRO A 92 -0.66 -2.16 12.06
C PRO A 92 -2.12 -2.62 11.93
N VAL A 93 -2.54 -2.90 10.69
CA VAL A 93 -3.83 -3.53 10.38
C VAL A 93 -3.56 -4.86 9.69
N ALA A 94 -3.88 -5.96 10.37
CA ALA A 94 -3.78 -7.31 9.79
C ALA A 94 -5.06 -7.66 9.01
N TYR A 95 -4.88 -8.23 7.83
CA TYR A 95 -5.96 -8.75 7.00
C TYR A 95 -5.60 -10.11 6.41
N GLN A 96 -6.58 -11.00 6.34
CA GLN A 96 -6.51 -12.27 5.64
C GLN A 96 -7.90 -12.61 5.09
N SER A 97 -7.99 -12.88 3.79
CA SER A 97 -9.21 -13.36 3.14
C SER A 97 -9.58 -14.76 3.64
N ASP A 98 -10.83 -15.17 3.47
CA ASP A 98 -11.24 -16.54 3.81
C ASP A 98 -10.63 -17.57 2.85
N ALA A 99 -10.41 -17.21 1.58
CA ALA A 99 -9.69 -18.05 0.62
C ALA A 99 -8.27 -18.36 1.08
N ALA A 100 -7.53 -17.34 1.57
CA ALA A 100 -6.18 -17.50 2.10
C ALA A 100 -6.11 -18.21 3.47
N LYS A 101 -7.23 -18.45 4.15
CA LYS A 101 -7.28 -19.32 5.34
C LYS A 101 -7.50 -20.79 4.99
N ALA A 102 -8.10 -21.06 3.84
CA ALA A 102 -8.45 -22.40 3.38
C ALA A 102 -7.33 -23.09 2.59
N ALA A 103 -6.33 -22.32 2.13
CA ALA A 103 -5.11 -22.81 1.47
C ALA A 103 -4.02 -23.19 2.48
#